data_AF-A0AAD8FNS2-F1
#
_entry.id   AF-A0AAD8FNS2-F1
#
_cell.length_a   1.000
_cell.length_b   1.000
_cell.length_c   1.000
_cell.angle_alpha   90.00
_cell.angle_beta   90.00
_cell.angle_gamma   90.00
#
_symmetry.space_group_name_H-M   'P 1'
#
loop_
_entity.id
_entity.type
_entity.pdbx_description
1 polymer ?
#
loop_
_entity_poly.entity_id
_entity_poly.type
_entity_poly.pdbx_seq_one_letter_code
_entity_poly.pdbx_strand_id
1 'polypeptide(L)'
;MDSSSHCDQSLLSAECEEGIDEEENLYQQLLLQAAQEMQSQVTPNSKPIKPEPGFCVKTKTSGGGKVFVNICQSSQIPPPDISEAELVELLQSEDPSGFRVPMSLGEPHAEIDNSSNGCTAYDVVINPECFNKAKGSELVLEFLICVARGLENKY
;
A
#
# COMPACT_ATOMS: atom_id res chain seq x y z
N MET A 1 -63.50 -36.38 -13.85
CA MET A 1 -62.67 -36.89 -14.96
C MET A 1 -62.19 -35.69 -15.73
N ASP A 2 -60.86 -35.63 -15.83
CA ASP A 2 -59.98 -34.79 -16.65
C ASP A 2 -60.34 -33.35 -17.02
N SER A 3 -59.38 -32.46 -16.73
CA SER A 3 -58.72 -31.72 -17.79
C SER A 3 -57.29 -31.39 -17.35
N SER A 4 -56.34 -32.18 -17.87
CA SER A 4 -54.90 -32.02 -17.70
C SER A 4 -54.41 -30.82 -18.53
N SER A 5 -53.88 -29.79 -17.86
CA SER A 5 -53.01 -28.76 -18.47
C SER A 5 -51.57 -29.20 -18.25
N HIS A 6 -51.02 -29.94 -19.21
CA HIS A 6 -49.63 -30.40 -19.20
C HIS A 6 -48.90 -29.75 -20.37
N CYS A 7 -48.58 -28.46 -20.24
CA CYS A 7 -47.57 -27.79 -21.05
C CYS A 7 -47.25 -26.47 -20.34
N ASP A 8 -46.24 -26.45 -19.46
CA ASP A 8 -45.63 -25.21 -18.92
C ASP A 8 -44.39 -25.49 -18.04
N GLN A 9 -44.21 -26.73 -17.55
CA GLN A 9 -43.07 -27.04 -16.66
C GLN A 9 -41.73 -27.29 -17.39
N SER A 10 -41.74 -27.47 -18.71
CA SER A 10 -40.51 -27.76 -19.47
C SER A 10 -39.80 -26.51 -20.01
N LEU A 11 -40.47 -25.35 -20.05
CA LEU A 11 -39.86 -24.10 -20.52
C LEU A 11 -39.08 -23.39 -19.41
N LEU A 12 -39.61 -23.38 -18.18
CA LEU A 12 -39.00 -22.71 -17.02
C LEU A 12 -37.65 -23.31 -16.60
N SER A 13 -37.41 -24.60 -16.86
CA SER A 13 -36.14 -25.25 -16.50
C SER A 13 -35.02 -24.92 -17.48
N ALA A 14 -35.33 -24.71 -18.76
CA ALA A 14 -34.35 -24.34 -19.77
C ALA A 14 -33.90 -22.87 -19.61
N GLU A 15 -34.84 -21.98 -19.27
CA GLU A 15 -34.54 -20.56 -19.02
C GLU A 15 -33.77 -20.33 -17.70
N CYS A 16 -33.90 -21.24 -16.72
CA CYS A 16 -33.17 -21.18 -15.45
C CYS A 16 -31.74 -21.75 -15.52
N GLU A 17 -31.48 -22.76 -16.35
CA GLU A 17 -30.13 -23.29 -16.55
C GLU A 17 -29.28 -22.35 -17.40
N GLU A 18 -29.86 -21.77 -18.47
CA GLU A 18 -29.16 -20.77 -19.29
C GLU A 18 -28.87 -19.47 -18.52
N GLY A 19 -29.75 -19.04 -17.61
CA GLY A 19 -29.57 -17.83 -16.81
C GLY A 19 -28.47 -17.93 -15.73
N ILE A 20 -28.21 -19.14 -15.20
CA ILE A 20 -27.13 -19.36 -14.22
C ILE A 20 -25.77 -19.32 -14.92
N ASP A 21 -25.68 -19.93 -16.09
CA ASP A 21 -24.45 -19.93 -16.90
C ASP A 21 -24.11 -18.51 -17.40
N GLU A 22 -25.11 -17.69 -17.75
CA GLU A 22 -24.93 -16.29 -18.13
C GLU A 22 -24.44 -15.40 -16.97
N GLU A 23 -25.00 -15.57 -15.77
CA GLU A 23 -24.59 -14.80 -14.58
C GLU A 23 -23.16 -15.15 -14.13
N GLU A 24 -22.81 -16.44 -14.13
CA GLU A 24 -21.44 -16.89 -13.84
C GLU A 24 -20.44 -16.36 -14.88
N ASN A 25 -20.81 -16.39 -16.17
CA ASN A 25 -19.96 -15.83 -17.24
C ASN A 25 -19.76 -14.31 -17.09
N LEU A 26 -20.81 -13.57 -16.73
CA LEU A 26 -20.72 -12.12 -16.49
C LEU A 26 -19.79 -11.83 -15.30
N TYR A 27 -19.94 -12.57 -14.20
CA TYR A 27 -19.06 -12.42 -13.04
C TYR A 27 -17.61 -12.73 -13.39
N GLN A 28 -17.36 -13.80 -14.14
CA GLN A 28 -16.03 -14.18 -14.57
C GLN A 28 -15.41 -13.14 -15.53
N GLN A 29 -16.22 -12.55 -16.41
CA GLN A 29 -15.79 -11.47 -17.31
C GLN A 29 -15.47 -10.18 -16.55
N LEU A 30 -16.27 -9.81 -15.54
CA LEU A 30 -15.99 -8.70 -14.63
C LEU A 30 -14.68 -8.91 -13.85
N LEU A 31 -14.44 -10.12 -13.34
CA LEU A 31 -13.18 -10.46 -12.66
C LEU A 31 -11.97 -10.34 -13.60
N LEU A 32 -12.10 -10.83 -14.84
CA LEU A 32 -11.05 -10.72 -15.86
C LEU A 32 -10.76 -9.27 -16.24
N GLN A 33 -11.80 -8.45 -16.43
CA GLN A 33 -11.65 -7.04 -16.75
C GLN A 33 -10.97 -6.28 -15.61
N ALA A 34 -11.38 -6.51 -14.36
CA ALA A 34 -10.74 -5.91 -13.18
C ALA A 34 -9.25 -6.31 -13.08
N ALA A 35 -8.90 -7.57 -13.36
CA ALA A 35 -7.52 -8.03 -13.38
C ALA A 35 -6.68 -7.35 -14.49
N GLN A 36 -7.27 -7.09 -15.66
CA GLN A 36 -6.62 -6.38 -16.76
C GLN A 36 -6.45 -4.88 -16.48
N GLU A 37 -7.43 -4.25 -15.84
CA GLU A 37 -7.34 -2.85 -15.40
C GLU A 37 -6.25 -2.67 -14.34
N MET A 38 -6.12 -3.63 -13.40
CA MET A 38 -5.00 -3.65 -12.45
C MET A 38 -3.63 -3.79 -13.13
N GLN A 39 -3.52 -4.54 -14.23
CA GLN A 39 -2.27 -4.65 -15.00
C GLN A 39 -1.96 -3.38 -15.81
N SER A 40 -2.97 -2.62 -16.22
CA SER A 40 -2.81 -1.43 -17.07
C SER A 40 -2.35 -0.19 -16.30
N GLN A 41 -2.49 -0.18 -14.96
CA GLN A 41 -1.93 0.87 -14.09
C GLN A 41 -0.47 0.59 -13.66
N VAL A 42 0.07 -0.58 -14.01
CA VAL A 42 1.46 -0.93 -13.73
C VAL A 42 2.33 -0.27 -14.80
N THR A 43 3.04 0.80 -14.43
CA THR A 43 4.11 1.32 -15.28
C THR A 43 5.05 0.17 -15.67
N PRO A 44 5.46 0.04 -16.94
CA PRO A 44 6.07 -1.18 -17.49
C PRO A 44 7.42 -1.60 -16.87
N ASN A 45 7.93 -0.85 -15.89
CA ASN A 45 9.16 -1.15 -15.14
C ASN A 45 8.99 -1.17 -13.61
N SER A 46 7.76 -1.14 -13.08
CA SER A 46 7.55 -1.27 -11.63
C SER A 46 7.59 -2.74 -11.20
N LYS A 47 8.44 -3.05 -10.22
CA LYS A 47 8.53 -4.39 -9.61
C LYS A 47 7.72 -4.39 -8.33
N PRO A 48 6.74 -5.31 -8.15
CA PRO A 48 6.03 -5.44 -6.90
C PRO A 48 6.99 -5.89 -5.80
N ILE A 49 7.00 -5.18 -4.68
CA ILE A 49 7.83 -5.49 -3.52
C ILE A 49 6.89 -5.91 -2.39
N LYS A 50 7.16 -7.08 -1.79
CA LYS A 50 6.56 -7.47 -0.52
C LYS A 50 7.53 -7.10 0.61
N PRO A 51 7.26 -6.04 1.38
CA PRO A 51 8.17 -5.60 2.41
C PRO A 51 8.04 -6.46 3.68
N GLU A 52 9.11 -6.53 4.46
CA GLU A 52 9.10 -7.09 5.80
C GLU A 52 8.74 -6.00 6.83
N PRO A 53 7.83 -6.28 7.77
CA PRO A 53 7.48 -5.32 8.81
C PRO A 53 8.68 -4.96 9.70
N GLY A 54 8.78 -3.67 10.06
CA GLY A 54 9.77 -3.17 11.01
C GLY A 54 9.11 -2.62 12.27
N PHE A 55 9.00 -1.29 12.36
CA PHE A 55 8.35 -0.61 13.48
C PHE A 55 7.32 0.41 12.98
N CYS A 56 6.41 0.81 13.86
CA CYS A 56 5.36 1.77 13.55
C CYS A 56 5.57 3.05 14.36
N VAL A 57 5.48 4.20 13.69
CA VAL A 57 5.54 5.52 14.29
C VAL A 57 4.14 6.10 14.33
N LYS A 58 3.68 6.47 15.51
CA LYS A 58 2.42 7.17 15.70
C LYS A 58 2.68 8.67 15.77
N THR A 59 2.04 9.43 14.90
CA THR A 59 2.10 10.89 14.86
C THR A 59 0.72 11.51 14.72
N LYS A 60 0.65 12.83 14.60
CA LYS A 60 -0.57 13.58 14.34
C LYS A 60 -0.35 14.58 13.21
N THR A 61 -1.37 14.78 12.39
CA THR A 61 -1.39 15.89 11.43
C THR A 61 -1.54 17.24 12.15
N SER A 62 -1.27 18.35 11.47
CA SER A 62 -1.53 19.69 12.00
C SER A 62 -3.00 19.91 12.39
N GLY A 63 -3.94 19.20 11.76
CA GLY A 63 -5.36 19.20 12.12
C GLY A 63 -5.73 18.30 13.30
N GLY A 64 -4.77 17.62 13.93
CA GLY A 64 -4.98 16.74 15.08
C GLY A 64 -5.42 15.31 14.74
N GLY A 65 -5.50 14.95 13.45
CA GLY A 65 -5.81 13.59 13.00
C GLY A 65 -4.68 12.62 13.34
N LYS A 66 -5.01 11.39 13.75
CA LYS A 66 -4.02 10.35 14.05
C LYS A 66 -3.46 9.78 12.74
N VAL A 67 -2.14 9.68 12.67
CA VAL A 67 -1.43 9.09 11.54
C VAL A 67 -0.45 8.03 12.03
N PHE A 68 -0.39 6.92 11.31
CA PHE A 68 0.57 5.86 11.52
C PHE A 68 1.53 5.79 10.33
N VAL A 69 2.81 5.62 10.61
CA VAL A 69 3.84 5.44 9.58
C VAL A 69 4.54 4.12 9.89
N ASN A 70 4.30 3.12 9.04
CA ASN A 70 4.94 1.82 9.14
C ASN A 70 6.28 1.89 8.42
N ILE A 71 7.37 1.76 9.18
CA ILE A 71 8.71 1.65 8.62
C ILE A 71 8.99 0.17 8.40
N CYS A 72 9.00 -0.21 7.13
CA CYS A 72 9.22 -1.57 6.65
C CYS A 72 10.56 -1.66 5.92
N GLN A 73 11.03 -2.88 5.69
CA GLN A 73 12.33 -3.14 5.05
C GLN A 73 12.21 -4.04 3.82
N SER A 74 13.05 -3.82 2.81
CA SER A 74 13.21 -4.72 1.68
C SER A 74 14.56 -4.59 1.01
N SER A 75 15.23 -5.72 0.74
CA SER A 75 16.50 -5.76 -0.01
C SER A 75 16.36 -5.37 -1.49
N GLN A 76 15.12 -5.22 -1.99
CA GLN A 76 14.85 -4.71 -3.33
C GLN A 76 15.02 -3.18 -3.44
N ILE A 77 15.04 -2.48 -2.30
CA ILE A 77 15.36 -1.06 -2.26
C ILE A 77 16.89 -0.92 -2.23
N PRO A 78 17.50 -0.10 -3.10
CA PRO A 78 18.93 0.15 -3.07
C PRO A 78 19.38 0.71 -1.71
N PRO A 79 20.56 0.32 -1.19
CA PRO A 79 21.11 0.94 0.00
C PRO A 79 21.40 2.43 -0.27
N PRO A 80 21.33 3.30 0.76
CA PRO A 80 21.76 4.68 0.61
C PRO A 80 23.28 4.74 0.43
N ASP A 81 23.76 5.58 -0.49
CA ASP A 81 25.18 5.77 -0.81
C ASP A 81 25.96 6.60 0.23
N ILE A 82 25.52 6.64 1.50
CA ILE A 82 26.06 7.58 2.50
C ILE A 82 26.28 6.90 3.87
N SER A 83 27.41 7.25 4.48
CA SER A 83 27.82 6.80 5.81
C SER A 83 27.13 7.58 6.94
N GLU A 84 27.14 7.06 8.17
CA GLU A 84 26.53 7.75 9.32
C GLU A 84 27.24 9.07 9.65
N ALA A 85 28.57 9.14 9.48
CA ALA A 85 29.35 10.35 9.71
C ALA A 85 28.94 11.49 8.76
N GLU A 86 28.78 11.17 7.47
CA GLU A 86 28.34 12.14 6.46
C GLU A 86 26.90 12.61 6.71
N LEU A 87 26.02 11.76 7.23
CA LEU A 87 24.67 12.19 7.61
C LEU A 87 24.70 13.23 8.75
N VAL A 88 25.57 13.04 9.74
CA VAL A 88 25.74 14.01 10.83
C VAL A 88 26.27 15.34 10.29
N GLU A 89 27.26 15.30 9.41
CA GLU A 89 27.78 16.51 8.75
C GLU A 89 26.72 17.23 7.93
N LEU A 90 25.89 16.48 7.19
CA LEU A 90 24.79 17.03 6.39
C LEU A 90 23.68 17.66 7.25
N LEU A 91 23.39 17.11 8.42
CA LEU A 91 22.42 17.72 9.34
C LEU A 91 22.94 19.02 9.96
N GLN A 92 24.26 19.22 9.99
CA GLN A 92 24.91 20.43 10.46
C GLN A 92 25.23 21.42 9.34
N SER A 93 25.09 21.01 8.07
CA SER A 93 25.40 21.84 6.93
C SER A 93 24.27 22.85 6.64
N GLU A 94 24.63 23.97 6.02
CA GLU A 94 23.64 24.95 5.55
C GLU A 94 22.91 24.49 4.28
N ASP A 95 23.39 23.43 3.62
CA ASP A 95 22.79 22.84 2.42
C ASP A 95 22.63 21.31 2.58
N PRO A 96 21.45 20.83 3.03
CA PRO A 96 21.17 19.42 3.21
C PRO A 96 20.71 18.72 1.90
N SER A 97 20.74 19.40 0.74
CA SER A 97 20.18 18.87 -0.52
C SER A 97 20.93 17.66 -1.10
N GLY A 98 22.13 17.38 -0.59
CA GLY A 98 22.97 16.25 -1.02
C GLY A 98 22.52 14.88 -0.53
N PHE A 99 21.71 14.80 0.53
CA PHE A 99 21.32 13.50 1.10
C PHE A 99 20.02 12.97 0.50
N ARG A 100 20.08 11.77 -0.08
CA ARG A 100 18.90 11.07 -0.61
C ARG A 100 18.82 9.68 -0.03
N VAL A 101 17.66 9.34 0.53
CA VAL A 101 17.34 7.98 0.96
C VAL A 101 16.43 7.35 -0.08
N PRO A 102 16.88 6.30 -0.78
CA PRO A 102 16.00 5.48 -1.59
C PRO A 102 14.93 4.86 -0.69
N MET A 103 13.67 5.11 -1.00
CA MET A 103 12.53 4.51 -0.30
C MET A 103 11.36 4.29 -1.25
N SER A 104 10.57 3.25 -0.99
CA SER A 104 9.25 3.08 -1.60
C SER A 104 8.19 3.60 -0.64
N LEU A 105 7.16 4.22 -1.21
CA LEU A 105 6.12 4.93 -0.48
C LEU A 105 4.78 4.37 -0.92
N GLY A 106 4.12 3.66 -0.02
CA GLY A 106 2.77 3.17 -0.21
C GLY A 106 1.76 4.31 -0.30
N GLU A 107 0.63 4.05 -0.95
CA GLU A 107 -0.51 4.96 -0.94
C GLU A 107 -1.09 5.07 0.49
N PRO A 108 -1.62 6.25 0.87
CA PRO A 108 -2.32 6.39 2.13
C PRO A 108 -3.50 5.42 2.19
N HIS A 109 -3.61 4.69 3.30
CA HIS A 109 -4.73 3.77 3.51
C HIS A 109 -5.36 3.98 4.89
N ALA A 110 -6.64 3.60 4.99
CA ALA A 110 -7.44 3.81 6.20
C ALA A 110 -7.36 2.60 7.12
N GLU A 111 -7.04 2.86 8.38
CA GLU A 111 -6.92 1.87 9.44
C GLU A 111 -7.82 2.23 10.63
N ILE A 112 -8.12 1.25 11.48
CA ILE A 112 -8.90 1.44 12.71
C ILE A 112 -7.99 1.38 13.92
N ASP A 113 -8.03 2.41 14.76
CA ASP A 113 -7.24 2.46 15.98
C ASP A 113 -7.88 1.64 17.13
N ASN A 114 -7.14 1.49 18.24
CA ASN A 114 -7.62 0.76 19.43
C ASN A 114 -8.87 1.40 20.09
N SER A 115 -9.21 2.64 19.72
CA SER A 115 -10.42 3.34 20.18
C SER A 115 -11.53 3.30 19.14
N SER A 116 -11.41 2.42 18.14
CA SER A 116 -12.35 2.24 17.02
C SER A 116 -12.56 3.49 16.16
N ASN A 117 -11.58 4.39 16.11
CA ASN A 117 -11.61 5.55 15.23
C ASN A 117 -10.79 5.30 13.97
N GLY A 118 -11.25 5.85 12.85
CA GLY A 118 -10.50 5.86 11.60
C GLY A 118 -9.23 6.70 11.72
N CYS A 119 -8.15 6.20 11.14
CA CYS A 119 -6.87 6.88 11.05
C CYS A 119 -6.20 6.57 9.71
N THR A 120 -5.23 7.39 9.32
CA THR A 120 -4.48 7.17 8.08
C THR A 120 -3.17 6.49 8.39
N ALA A 121 -2.82 5.46 7.62
CA ALA A 121 -1.54 4.79 7.68
C ALA A 121 -0.78 4.97 6.37
N TYR A 122 0.55 5.02 6.49
CA TYR A 122 1.49 5.08 5.38
C TYR A 122 2.53 3.98 5.55
N ASP A 123 2.83 3.27 4.47
CA ASP A 123 3.90 2.27 4.46
C ASP A 123 5.14 2.85 3.77
N VAL A 124 6.24 2.96 4.52
CA VAL A 124 7.53 3.43 4.03
C VAL A 124 8.49 2.24 4.02
N VAL A 125 8.98 1.86 2.84
CA VAL A 125 9.90 0.74 2.68
C VAL A 125 11.30 1.26 2.40
N ILE A 126 12.26 0.88 3.24
CA ILE A 126 13.67 1.24 3.10
C ILE A 126 14.56 0.00 2.98
N ASN A 127 15.82 0.20 2.60
CA ASN A 127 16.80 -0.88 2.61
C ASN A 127 17.09 -1.35 4.07
N PRO A 128 17.27 -2.67 4.34
CA PRO A 128 17.59 -3.19 5.67
C PRO A 128 18.83 -2.59 6.33
N GLU A 129 19.85 -2.19 5.57
CA GLU A 129 21.04 -1.51 6.11
C GLU A 129 20.68 -0.14 6.70
N CYS A 130 19.83 0.62 6.00
CA CYS A 130 19.32 1.90 6.50
C CYS A 130 18.43 1.67 7.72
N PHE A 131 17.59 0.64 7.70
CA PHE A 131 16.75 0.26 8.83
C PHE A 131 17.57 -0.05 10.09
N ASN A 132 18.64 -0.84 9.95
CA ASN A 132 19.51 -1.19 11.07
C ASN A 132 20.26 0.03 11.63
N LYS A 133 20.71 0.96 10.76
CA LYS A 133 21.29 2.25 11.19
C LYS A 133 20.26 3.07 11.98
N ALA A 134 19.03 3.18 11.48
CA ALA A 134 17.93 3.89 12.14
C ALA A 134 17.60 3.30 13.52
N LYS A 135 17.66 1.98 13.67
CA LYS A 135 17.43 1.30 14.95
C LYS A 135 18.51 1.60 15.99
N GLY A 136 19.75 1.87 15.54
CA GLY A 136 20.89 2.19 16.41
C GLY A 136 21.08 3.67 16.71
N SER A 137 20.41 4.57 15.97
CA SER A 137 20.62 6.01 16.02
C SER A 137 19.29 6.77 16.00
N GLU A 138 18.95 7.40 17.12
CA GLU A 138 17.74 8.22 17.27
C GLU A 138 17.67 9.35 16.23
N LEU A 139 18.83 9.93 15.90
CA LEU A 139 18.94 11.00 14.91
C LEU A 139 18.65 10.51 13.47
N VAL A 140 19.12 9.31 13.09
CA VAL A 140 18.77 8.70 11.79
C VAL A 140 17.29 8.37 11.73
N LEU A 141 16.72 7.89 12.84
CA LEU A 141 15.31 7.59 12.96
C LEU A 141 14.44 8.85 12.79
N GLU A 142 14.76 9.92 13.52
CA GLU A 142 14.06 11.22 13.38
C GLU A 142 14.19 11.77 11.97
N PHE A 143 15.37 11.68 11.37
CA PHE A 143 15.58 12.10 9.98
C PHE A 143 14.66 11.33 9.02
N LEU A 144 14.61 9.99 9.11
CA LEU A 144 13.73 9.18 8.28
C LEU A 144 12.25 9.51 8.48
N ILE A 145 11.82 9.73 9.72
CA ILE A 145 10.46 10.15 10.03
C ILE A 145 10.19 11.53 9.42
N CYS A 146 11.12 12.48 9.48
CA CYS A 146 10.97 13.80 8.86
C CYS A 146 10.87 13.72 7.33
N VAL A 147 11.69 12.91 6.67
CA VAL A 147 11.57 12.67 5.22
C VAL A 147 10.24 12.01 4.88
N ALA A 148 9.80 11.03 5.68
CA ALA A 148 8.49 10.41 5.56
C ALA A 148 7.32 11.36 5.89
N ARG A 149 7.53 12.39 6.70
CA ARG A 149 6.51 13.44 6.91
C ARG A 149 6.47 14.44 5.77
N GLY A 150 7.59 14.65 5.08
CA GLY A 150 7.64 15.39 3.82
C GLY A 150 6.73 14.81 2.73
N LEU A 151 6.20 13.60 2.92
CA LEU A 151 5.16 12.99 2.10
C LEU A 151 3.84 13.74 2.10
N GLU A 152 3.55 14.55 3.12
CA GLU A 152 2.42 15.49 3.10
C GLU A 152 2.49 16.48 1.92
N ASN A 153 3.66 16.67 1.29
CA ASN A 153 3.77 17.49 0.08
C ASN A 153 3.46 16.69 -1.20
N LYS A 154 3.45 15.36 -1.13
CA LYS A 154 3.16 14.47 -2.27
C LYS A 154 1.66 14.16 -2.38
N TYR A 155 0.94 14.15 -1.26
CA TYR A 155 -0.48 13.81 -1.15
C TYR A 155 -1.24 14.92 -0.41
#